data_AF-A0A8T4PEJ8-F1
#
_entry.id   AF-A0A8T4PEJ8-F1
#
_cell.length_a   1.000
_cell.length_b   1.000
_cell.length_c   1.000
_cell.angle_alpha   90.00
_cell.angle_beta   90.00
_cell.angle_gamma   90.00
#
_symmetry.space_group_name_H-M   'P 1'
#
loop_
_entity.id
_entity.type
_entity.pdbx_description
1 polymer ?
#
loop_
_entity_poly.entity_id
_entity_poly.type
_entity_poly.pdbx_seq_one_letter_code
_entity_poly.pdbx_strand_id
1 'polypeptide(L)'
;MPKFKIDEITLVLIVALIAMVVGVYNKTAKLEMEAGKIAEVILDDHAISFVNNGVIDGDKLSQIQNMDYNQFKDYLKVKNDFCIYIEDGNGNILLAKGSSKLGRDGLYCRE
;
A
#
# COMPACT_ATOMS: atom_id res chain seq x y z
N MET A 1 40.95 23.25 -17.85
CA MET A 1 39.76 22.38 -17.71
C MET A 1 40.22 20.93 -17.65
N PRO A 2 40.02 20.21 -16.54
CA PRO A 2 40.37 18.80 -16.47
C PRO A 2 39.45 18.01 -17.41
N LYS A 3 40.03 17.26 -18.36
CA LYS A 3 39.30 16.31 -19.20
C LYS A 3 39.08 15.05 -18.37
N PHE A 4 37.91 14.91 -17.75
CA PHE A 4 37.51 13.65 -17.10
C PHE A 4 37.48 12.56 -18.17
N LYS A 5 38.33 11.54 -18.00
CA LYS A 5 38.28 10.31 -18.79
C LYS A 5 37.50 9.30 -17.95
N ILE A 6 36.34 8.90 -18.43
CA ILE A 6 35.57 7.80 -17.85
C ILE A 6 36.21 6.51 -18.34
N ASP A 7 36.80 5.74 -17.43
CA ASP A 7 37.29 4.40 -17.74
C ASP A 7 36.13 3.38 -17.75
N GLU A 8 36.40 2.20 -18.29
CA GLU A 8 35.40 1.13 -18.47
C GLU A 8 34.77 0.68 -17.15
N ILE A 9 35.52 0.68 -16.05
CA ILE A 9 35.02 0.30 -14.72
C ILE A 9 34.06 1.38 -14.21
N THR A 10 34.44 2.65 -14.36
CA THR A 10 33.57 3.78 -13.99
C THR A 10 32.26 3.75 -14.80
N LEU A 11 32.30 3.40 -16.09
CA LEU A 11 31.10 3.27 -16.91
C LEU A 11 30.19 2.14 -16.41
N VAL A 12 30.74 0.96 -16.12
CA VAL A 12 29.98 -0.19 -15.59
C VAL A 12 29.31 0.16 -14.26
N LEU A 13 30.02 0.86 -13.37
CA LEU A 13 29.46 1.30 -12.09
C LEU A 13 28.30 2.28 -12.28
N ILE A 14 28.42 3.25 -13.20
CA ILE A 14 27.34 4.20 -13.50
C ILE A 14 26.10 3.48 -14.03
N VAL A 15 26.26 2.53 -14.97
CA VAL A 15 25.15 1.76 -15.52
C VAL A 15 24.47 0.92 -14.44
N ALA A 16 25.24 0.27 -13.57
CA ALA A 16 24.70 -0.48 -12.45
C ALA A 16 23.91 0.41 -11.47
N LEU A 17 24.42 1.61 -11.17
CA LEU A 17 23.75 2.59 -10.32
C LEU A 17 22.42 3.06 -10.93
N ILE A 18 22.41 3.37 -12.22
CA ILE A 18 21.20 3.76 -12.95
C ILE A 18 20.18 2.60 -12.93
N ALA A 19 20.61 1.37 -13.19
CA ALA A 19 19.74 0.20 -13.18
C ALA A 19 19.10 -0.03 -11.80
N MET A 20 19.86 0.14 -10.71
CA MET A 20 19.32 0.06 -9.34
C MET A 20 18.29 1.14 -9.08
N VAL A 21 18.58 2.40 -9.42
CA VAL A 21 17.65 3.53 -9.21
C VAL A 21 16.35 3.31 -9.99
N VAL A 22 16.42 2.91 -11.27
CA VAL A 22 15.25 2.60 -12.09
C VAL A 22 14.44 1.44 -11.50
N GLY A 23 15.12 0.40 -11.01
CA GLY A 23 14.48 -0.74 -10.35
C GLY A 23 13.72 -0.35 -9.09
N VAL A 24 14.24 0.58 -8.29
CA VAL A 24 13.57 1.10 -7.09
C VAL A 24 12.37 1.96 -7.49
N TYR A 25 12.53 2.90 -8.42
CA TYR A 25 11.45 3.77 -8.89
C TYR A 25 10.25 2.97 -9.43
N ASN A 26 10.51 1.95 -10.25
CA ASN A 26 9.44 1.12 -10.81
C ASN A 26 8.67 0.33 -9.75
N LYS A 27 9.34 -0.10 -8.66
CA LYS A 27 8.66 -0.77 -7.54
C LYS A 27 7.77 0.19 -6.77
N THR A 28 8.27 1.39 -6.43
CA THR A 28 7.49 2.40 -5.70
C THR A 28 6.27 2.87 -6.50
N ALA A 29 6.46 3.17 -7.79
CA ALA A 29 5.36 3.59 -8.66
C ALA A 29 4.26 2.52 -8.79
N LYS A 30 4.65 1.24 -8.80
CA LYS A 30 3.69 0.14 -8.85
C LYS A 30 2.90 0.01 -7.53
N LEU A 31 3.54 0.21 -6.39
CA LEU A 31 2.87 0.17 -5.08
C LEU A 31 1.88 1.32 -4.91
N GLU A 32 2.26 2.54 -5.32
CA GLU A 32 1.36 3.71 -5.29
C GLU A 32 0.12 3.50 -6.17
N MET A 33 0.32 2.94 -7.38
CA MET A 33 -0.79 2.64 -8.29
C MET A 33 -1.74 1.57 -7.71
N GLU A 34 -1.22 0.57 -7.00
CA GLU A 34 -2.06 -0.44 -6.34
C GLU A 34 -2.80 0.13 -5.13
N ALA A 35 -2.16 1.00 -4.33
CA ALA A 35 -2.80 1.68 -3.21
C ALA A 35 -3.97 2.58 -3.66
N GLY A 36 -3.77 3.33 -4.76
CA GLY A 36 -4.84 4.15 -5.36
C GLY A 36 -6.06 3.33 -5.78
N LYS A 37 -5.84 2.15 -6.37
CA LYS A 37 -6.94 1.24 -6.75
C LYS A 37 -7.68 0.67 -5.55
N ILE A 38 -6.97 0.34 -4.48
CA ILE A 38 -7.61 -0.14 -3.23
C ILE A 38 -8.51 0.95 -2.67
N ALA A 39 -8.00 2.20 -2.61
CA ALA A 39 -8.79 3.33 -2.14
C ALA A 39 -10.03 3.57 -3.04
N GLU A 40 -9.87 3.55 -4.35
CA GLU A 40 -10.98 3.70 -5.32
C GLU A 40 -12.06 2.62 -5.08
N VAL A 41 -11.67 1.34 -4.97
CA VAL A 41 -12.65 0.25 -4.79
C VAL A 41 -13.38 0.32 -3.44
N ILE A 42 -12.73 0.85 -2.40
CA ILE A 42 -13.32 1.01 -1.07
C ILE A 42 -14.24 2.23 -1.01
N LEU A 43 -13.85 3.32 -1.65
CA LEU A 43 -14.53 4.62 -1.57
C LEU A 43 -15.64 4.77 -2.62
N ASP A 44 -15.49 4.15 -3.79
CA ASP A 44 -16.52 4.16 -4.84
C ASP A 44 -17.52 3.03 -4.61
N ASP A 45 -18.79 3.30 -4.95
CA ASP A 45 -19.95 2.45 -4.63
C ASP A 45 -19.88 1.07 -5.32
N HIS A 46 -19.17 0.16 -4.67
CA HIS A 46 -18.96 -1.23 -5.06
C HIS A 46 -19.50 -2.19 -3.99
N ALA A 47 -19.60 -3.48 -4.34
CA ALA A 47 -20.09 -4.52 -3.44
C ALA A 47 -19.31 -4.61 -2.11
N ILE A 48 -18.03 -4.22 -2.11
CA ILE A 48 -17.15 -4.18 -0.93
C ILE A 48 -16.87 -2.76 -0.42
N SER A 49 -17.55 -1.75 -0.96
CA SER A 49 -17.44 -0.39 -0.45
C SER A 49 -18.10 -0.32 0.92
N PHE A 50 -17.29 -0.16 1.96
CA PHE A 50 -17.74 0.03 3.33
C PHE A 50 -17.66 1.51 3.76
N VAL A 51 -17.37 2.42 2.84
CA VAL A 51 -17.40 3.86 3.05
C VAL A 51 -18.29 4.48 2.00
N ASN A 52 -19.40 5.09 2.41
CA ASN A 52 -20.32 5.79 1.51
C ASN A 52 -20.58 7.20 2.04
N ASN A 53 -20.36 8.22 1.20
CA ASN A 53 -20.51 9.64 1.57
C ASN A 53 -19.73 10.03 2.84
N GLY A 54 -18.55 9.44 3.05
CA GLY A 54 -17.71 9.68 4.23
C GLY A 54 -18.23 9.00 5.51
N VAL A 55 -19.25 8.16 5.42
CA VAL A 55 -19.78 7.36 6.53
C VAL A 55 -19.37 5.91 6.34
N ILE A 56 -18.85 5.30 7.40
CA ILE A 56 -18.49 3.89 7.40
C ILE A 56 -19.77 3.04 7.58
N ASP A 57 -20.02 2.12 6.66
CA ASP A 57 -21.04 1.08 6.77
C ASP A 57 -20.48 -0.06 7.64
N GLY A 58 -20.98 -0.13 8.89
CA GLY A 58 -20.50 -1.10 9.88
C GLY A 58 -20.80 -2.55 9.52
N ASP A 59 -21.88 -2.82 8.80
CA ASP A 59 -22.26 -4.18 8.41
C ASP A 59 -21.32 -4.69 7.30
N LYS A 60 -21.01 -3.85 6.32
CA LYS A 60 -20.04 -4.18 5.26
C LYS A 60 -18.61 -4.27 5.80
N LEU A 61 -18.22 -3.37 6.72
CA LEU A 61 -16.92 -3.47 7.39
C LEU A 61 -16.79 -4.79 8.15
N SER A 62 -17.84 -5.22 8.85
CA SER A 62 -17.87 -6.52 9.53
C SER A 62 -17.77 -7.69 8.55
N GLN A 63 -18.45 -7.63 7.39
CA GLN A 63 -18.31 -8.65 6.36
C GLN A 63 -16.87 -8.78 5.84
N ILE A 64 -16.19 -7.66 5.62
CA ILE A 64 -14.80 -7.64 5.16
C ILE A 64 -13.84 -8.12 6.25
N GLN A 65 -14.06 -7.74 7.51
CA GLN A 65 -13.25 -8.22 8.64
C GLN A 65 -13.33 -9.74 8.83
N ASN A 66 -14.45 -10.33 8.45
CA ASN A 66 -14.67 -11.78 8.51
C ASN A 66 -14.27 -12.50 7.21
N MET A 67 -13.88 -11.77 6.16
CA MET A 67 -13.41 -12.34 4.90
C MET A 67 -11.98 -12.86 5.05
N ASP A 68 -11.66 -13.97 4.38
CA ASP A 68 -10.27 -14.42 4.29
C ASP A 68 -9.42 -13.39 3.55
N TYR A 69 -8.18 -13.20 4.01
CA TYR A 69 -7.30 -12.16 3.46
C TYR A 69 -7.00 -12.38 1.97
N ASN A 70 -6.78 -13.63 1.53
CA ASN A 70 -6.53 -13.92 0.13
C ASN A 70 -7.79 -13.70 -0.72
N GLN A 71 -8.96 -14.07 -0.20
CA GLN A 71 -10.24 -13.77 -0.85
C GLN A 71 -10.43 -12.25 -1.02
N PHE A 72 -10.14 -11.47 0.03
CA PHE A 72 -10.27 -10.01 -0.02
C PHE A 72 -9.29 -9.39 -1.02
N LYS A 73 -8.06 -9.89 -1.06
CA LYS A 73 -7.01 -9.50 -2.02
C LYS A 73 -7.42 -9.79 -3.47
N ASP A 74 -8.04 -10.94 -3.73
CA ASP A 74 -8.57 -11.32 -5.04
C ASP A 74 -9.75 -10.43 -5.46
N TYR A 75 -10.65 -10.09 -4.51
CA TYR A 75 -11.75 -9.16 -4.74
C TYR A 75 -11.26 -7.77 -5.15
N LEU A 76 -10.20 -7.28 -4.50
CA LEU A 76 -9.56 -5.99 -4.82
C LEU A 76 -8.68 -6.06 -6.09
N LYS A 77 -8.47 -7.26 -6.66
CA LYS A 77 -7.59 -7.51 -7.82
C LYS A 77 -6.17 -7.00 -7.61
N VAL A 78 -5.66 -7.05 -6.37
CA VAL A 78 -4.31 -6.61 -6.02
C VAL A 78 -3.38 -7.80 -5.83
N LYS A 79 -2.10 -7.61 -6.19
CA LYS A 79 -1.11 -8.70 -6.15
C LYS A 79 -0.19 -8.59 -4.95
N ASN A 80 0.11 -7.36 -4.53
CA ASN A 80 0.95 -7.13 -3.36
C ASN A 80 0.12 -7.13 -2.08
N ASP A 81 0.79 -7.35 -0.96
CA ASP A 81 0.17 -7.23 0.35
C ASP A 81 -0.05 -5.77 0.71
N PHE A 82 -1.11 -5.53 1.47
CA PHE A 82 -1.54 -4.18 1.82
C PHE A 82 -2.18 -4.16 3.21
N CYS A 83 -2.26 -2.96 3.76
CA CYS A 83 -2.87 -2.69 5.06
C CYS A 83 -3.86 -1.54 4.91
N ILE A 84 -5.03 -1.67 5.51
CA ILE A 84 -6.03 -0.60 5.55
C ILE A 84 -6.13 -0.14 6.99
N TYR A 85 -5.98 1.17 7.19
CA TYR A 85 -6.25 1.84 8.46
C TYR A 85 -7.10 3.09 8.20
N ILE A 86 -7.84 3.51 9.22
CA ILE A 86 -8.69 4.71 9.16
C ILE A 86 -8.04 5.75 10.06
N GLU A 87 -7.93 6.97 9.58
CA GLU A 87 -7.35 8.10 10.30
C GLU A 87 -8.44 9.15 10.58
N ASP A 88 -8.42 9.75 11.78
CA ASP A 88 -9.28 10.89 12.11
C ASP A 88 -8.69 12.21 11.57
N GLY A 89 -9.44 13.31 11.70
CA GLY A 89 -9.00 14.63 11.22
C GLY A 89 -7.77 15.22 11.94
N ASN A 90 -7.27 14.57 12.99
CA ASN A 90 -6.08 14.97 13.74
C ASN A 90 -4.87 14.05 13.47
N GLY A 91 -5.01 13.08 12.58
CA GLY A 91 -3.95 12.12 12.30
C GLY A 91 -3.94 10.87 13.19
N ASN A 92 -4.97 10.65 14.00
CA ASN A 92 -5.02 9.48 14.87
C ASN A 92 -5.62 8.28 14.14
N ILE A 93 -4.96 7.13 14.24
CA ILE A 93 -5.45 5.86 13.70
C ILE A 93 -6.62 5.35 14.56
N LEU A 94 -7.77 5.10 13.94
CA LEU A 94 -8.95 4.51 14.54
C LEU A 94 -8.85 2.98 14.52
N LEU A 95 -8.83 2.38 15.70
CA LEU A 95 -8.77 0.92 15.87
C LEU A 95 -10.17 0.32 16.01
N ALA A 96 -10.46 -0.74 15.24
CA ALA A 96 -11.69 -1.50 15.42
C ALA A 96 -11.69 -2.24 16.77
N LYS A 97 -12.83 -2.24 17.47
CA LYS A 97 -13.00 -2.89 18.79
C LYS A 97 -12.67 -4.38 18.70
N GLY A 98 -11.64 -4.83 19.42
CA GLY A 98 -11.13 -6.22 19.36
C GLY A 98 -9.80 -6.38 18.62
N SER A 99 -9.31 -5.34 17.94
CA SER A 99 -7.94 -5.29 17.43
C SER A 99 -6.95 -5.04 18.58
N SER A 100 -6.56 -6.11 19.26
CA SER A 100 -5.57 -6.05 20.34
C SER A 100 -4.16 -6.08 19.75
N LYS A 101 -3.61 -4.89 19.52
CA LYS A 101 -2.18 -4.50 19.40
C LYS A 101 -1.85 -3.82 18.07
N LEU A 102 -1.69 -2.50 18.14
CA LEU A 102 -0.53 -1.87 17.52
C LEU A 102 0.66 -2.25 18.40
N GLY A 103 1.62 -2.99 17.87
CA GLY A 103 2.88 -3.21 18.58
C GLY A 103 3.57 -1.87 18.82
N ARG A 104 4.48 -1.82 19.80
CA ARG A 104 5.37 -0.66 20.00
C ARG A 104 6.28 -0.36 18.79
N ASP A 105 6.21 -1.21 17.76
CA ASP A 105 7.03 -1.22 16.55
C ASP A 105 6.23 -0.98 15.24
N GLY A 106 4.93 -0.63 15.31
CA GLY A 106 4.12 -0.27 14.12
C GLY A 106 3.08 -1.31 13.69
N LEU A 107 2.36 -0.99 12.59
CA LEU A 107 1.24 -1.76 12.02
C LEU A 107 1.67 -3.18 11.65
N TYR A 108 1.18 -4.18 12.39
CA TYR A 108 1.31 -5.60 12.01
C TYR A 108 0.10 -5.99 11.17
N CYS A 109 0.30 -6.08 9.86
CA CYS A 109 -0.67 -6.64 8.93
C CYS A 109 -0.57 -8.18 9.01
N ARG A 110 -1.70 -8.87 8.93
CA ARG A 110 -1.75 -10.34 8.96
C ARG A 110 -1.01 -10.89 7.74
N GLU A 111 -0.07 -11.81 7.96
CA GLU A 111 0.53 -12.66 6.92
C GLU A 111 -0.50 -13.63 6.32
#